data_AF-A0A2G5TD06-F1
#
_entry.id   AF-A0A2G5TD06-F1
#
_cell.length_a   1.000
_cell.length_b   1.000
_cell.length_c   1.000
_cell.angle_alpha   90.00
_cell.angle_beta   90.00
_cell.angle_gamma   90.00
#
_symmetry.space_group_name_H-M   'P 1'
#
loop_
_entity.id
_entity.type
_entity.pdbx_description
1 polymer ?
#
loop_
_entity_poly.entity_id
_entity_poly.type
_entity_poly.pdbx_seq_one_letter_code
_entity_poly.pdbx_strand_id
1 'polypeptide(L)'
;MAPSLAKLMLSNETSLKVLGNSLIMEKVLKYSNAFDIHSFRKTCHGIRTCVDDLKLDPQFEVYVIYMITDKKIDAAARVTGYKTFKSISYEQINDCENIITTVLAVLEMNLKNQKACLEELRLVCSFYEWTVKSKEPLETLIPEKLVPITSEFLAGFKEILKRRSGLLKVKKLNLYSVREEDVMQVLPYLDPKSLEKLQIGDSHWLHGELYHKTDYPESLKISYDIEEMTKTEQWKNLRQVTVNTGILSTPIQKMNLTNCSKIYITSVARITSDDVVYLKENLLTPKLQSCTICFEEFVEDPQLTEFFGQPRYIERAVVVFKRDRRIWYFPIPGANGSMMEIDLDRKLCLENVDSFKYE
;
A
#
# COMPACT_ATOMS: atom_id res chain seq x y z
N MET A 1 -1.85 -17.50 -37.54
CA MET A 1 -0.81 -16.53 -37.96
C MET A 1 -1.38 -15.14 -37.74
N ALA A 2 -0.92 -14.42 -36.72
CA ALA A 2 -1.30 -13.02 -36.53
C ALA A 2 -0.64 -12.17 -37.63
N PRO A 3 -1.32 -11.16 -38.21
CA PRO A 3 -0.68 -10.28 -39.17
C PRO A 3 0.47 -9.55 -38.46
N SER A 4 1.66 -9.60 -39.04
CA SER A 4 2.77 -8.75 -38.62
C SER A 4 2.28 -7.30 -38.64
N LEU A 5 2.29 -6.62 -37.50
CA LEU A 5 2.14 -5.17 -37.43
C LEU A 5 3.29 -4.55 -38.24
N ALA A 6 3.03 -4.29 -39.53
CA ALA A 6 3.91 -3.48 -40.35
C ALA A 6 4.10 -2.16 -39.60
N LYS A 7 5.36 -1.80 -39.34
CA LYS A 7 5.73 -0.51 -38.77
C LYS A 7 5.22 0.55 -39.77
N LEU A 8 4.04 1.11 -39.52
CA LEU A 8 3.48 2.20 -40.32
C LEU A 8 4.39 3.42 -40.10
N MET A 9 5.37 3.58 -40.99
CA MET A 9 6.24 4.74 -41.02
C MET A 9 5.47 5.88 -41.68
N LEU A 10 5.37 7.02 -41.00
CA LEU A 10 4.90 8.26 -41.61
C LEU A 10 5.88 8.66 -42.72
N SER A 11 5.55 8.35 -43.97
CA SER A 11 6.39 8.63 -45.15
C SER A 11 6.21 10.05 -45.72
N ASN A 12 5.23 10.81 -45.21
CA ASN A 12 4.93 12.17 -45.68
C ASN A 12 5.70 13.21 -44.83
N GLU A 13 6.70 13.87 -45.45
CA GLU A 13 7.48 14.95 -44.82
C GLU A 13 6.62 16.09 -44.28
N THR A 14 5.51 16.41 -44.95
CA THR A 14 4.62 17.49 -44.52
C THR A 14 3.95 17.15 -43.20
N SER A 15 3.45 15.91 -43.06
CA SER A 15 2.87 15.42 -41.81
C SER A 15 3.88 15.39 -40.67
N LEU A 16 5.13 15.01 -40.96
CA LEU A 16 6.21 15.03 -39.97
C LEU A 16 6.55 16.45 -39.51
N LYS A 17 6.57 17.44 -40.41
CA LYS A 17 6.78 18.86 -40.04
C LYS A 17 5.64 19.42 -39.20
N VAL A 18 4.40 19.06 -39.54
CA VAL A 18 3.20 19.49 -38.80
C VAL A 18 3.18 18.88 -37.39
N LEU A 19 3.39 17.57 -37.27
CA LEU A 19 3.40 16.89 -35.98
C LEU A 19 4.69 17.13 -35.18
N GLY A 20 5.76 17.61 -35.82
CA GLY A 20 6.95 18.15 -35.16
C GLY A 20 6.81 19.59 -34.66
N ASN A 21 5.63 20.20 -34.78
CA ASN A 21 5.34 21.53 -34.24
C ASN A 21 4.71 21.41 -32.83
N SER A 22 5.36 22.00 -31.82
CA SER A 22 4.95 21.86 -30.42
C SER A 22 3.54 22.44 -30.14
N LEU A 23 3.15 23.54 -30.78
CA LEU A 23 1.82 24.16 -30.59
C LEU A 23 0.69 23.29 -31.15
N ILE A 24 0.95 22.63 -32.29
CA ILE A 24 -0.02 21.70 -32.88
C ILE A 24 -0.09 20.43 -32.02
N MET A 25 1.07 19.91 -31.62
CA MET A 25 1.16 18.72 -30.80
C MET A 25 0.46 18.92 -29.44
N GLU A 26 0.62 20.07 -28.80
CA GLU A 26 -0.10 20.40 -27.55
C GLU A 26 -1.63 20.30 -27.72
N LYS A 27 -2.17 20.84 -28.82
CA LYS A 27 -3.60 20.76 -29.11
C LYS A 27 -4.08 19.33 -29.36
N VAL A 28 -3.27 18.50 -30.01
CA VAL A 28 -3.59 17.08 -30.26
C VAL A 28 -3.55 16.29 -28.96
N LEU A 29 -2.48 16.47 -28.17
CA LEU A 29 -2.26 15.71 -26.94
C LEU A 29 -3.24 16.06 -25.83
N LYS A 30 -3.92 17.22 -25.89
CA LYS A 30 -5.03 17.57 -24.99
C LYS A 30 -6.15 16.51 -24.99
N TYR A 31 -6.31 15.75 -26.08
CA TYR A 31 -7.31 14.69 -26.21
C TYR A 31 -6.73 13.28 -26.05
N SER A 32 -5.45 13.18 -25.68
CA SER A 32 -4.70 11.93 -25.59
C SER A 32 -4.49 11.53 -24.14
N ASN A 33 -4.69 10.25 -23.81
CA ASN A 33 -4.31 9.72 -22.49
C ASN A 33 -2.81 9.37 -22.45
N ALA A 34 -2.30 8.98 -21.28
CA ALA A 34 -0.89 8.59 -21.13
C ALA A 34 -0.43 7.52 -22.14
N PHE A 35 -1.28 6.55 -22.47
CA PHE A 35 -0.92 5.48 -23.39
C PHE A 35 -0.84 5.97 -24.85
N ASP A 36 -1.72 6.90 -25.23
CA ASP A 36 -1.66 7.56 -26.53
C ASP A 36 -0.39 8.42 -26.61
N ILE A 37 -0.07 9.17 -25.56
CA ILE A 37 1.16 9.95 -25.43
C ILE A 37 2.41 9.07 -25.61
N HIS A 38 2.44 7.90 -24.99
CA HIS A 38 3.53 6.92 -25.21
C HIS A 38 3.59 6.42 -26.65
N SER A 39 2.42 6.24 -27.28
CA SER A 39 2.34 5.79 -28.67
C SER A 39 2.91 6.87 -29.60
N PHE A 40 2.56 8.14 -29.38
CA PHE A 40 3.13 9.29 -30.09
C PHE A 40 4.66 9.36 -29.94
N ARG A 41 5.20 9.23 -28.72
CA ARG A 41 6.68 9.25 -28.51
C ARG A 41 7.43 8.16 -29.27
N LYS A 42 6.78 7.05 -29.63
CA LYS A 42 7.40 5.94 -30.36
C LYS A 42 7.37 6.12 -31.88
N THR A 43 6.73 7.16 -32.41
CA THR A 43 6.56 7.35 -33.88
C THR A 43 7.81 7.93 -34.56
N CYS A 44 8.20 9.18 -34.26
CA CYS A 44 9.36 9.84 -34.86
C CYS A 44 10.07 10.78 -33.88
N HIS A 45 11.28 11.24 -34.23
CA HIS A 45 12.09 12.11 -33.38
C HIS A 45 11.39 13.46 -33.10
N GLY A 46 10.84 14.12 -34.12
CA GLY A 46 10.18 15.44 -33.95
C GLY A 46 8.99 15.39 -32.99
N ILE A 47 8.14 14.37 -33.12
CA ILE A 47 7.00 14.15 -32.21
C ILE A 47 7.49 13.86 -30.80
N ARG A 48 8.52 13.01 -30.65
CA ARG A 48 9.09 12.68 -29.34
C ARG A 48 9.61 13.92 -28.63
N THR A 49 10.39 14.75 -29.31
CA THR A 49 10.90 16.02 -28.76
C THR A 49 9.76 16.92 -28.31
N CYS A 50 8.73 17.11 -29.15
CA CYS A 50 7.56 17.90 -28.78
C CYS A 50 6.88 17.37 -27.51
N VAL A 51 6.60 16.06 -27.44
CA VAL A 51 5.95 15.45 -26.28
C VAL A 51 6.79 15.64 -25.01
N ASP A 52 8.11 15.44 -25.10
CA ASP A 52 9.02 15.55 -23.96
C ASP A 52 9.15 17.00 -23.45
N ASP A 53 9.13 17.99 -24.35
CA ASP A 53 9.19 19.41 -24.02
C ASP A 53 7.89 19.94 -23.38
N LEU A 54 6.73 19.42 -23.82
CA LEU A 54 5.42 19.84 -23.30
C LEU A 54 5.17 19.40 -21.85
N LYS A 55 5.88 18.39 -21.35
CA LYS A 55 5.82 17.91 -19.95
C LYS A 55 4.37 17.71 -19.45
N LEU A 56 3.55 17.07 -20.27
CA LEU A 56 2.15 16.82 -19.96
C LEU A 56 1.98 15.97 -18.71
N ASP A 57 0.89 16.22 -17.98
CA ASP A 57 0.46 15.39 -16.85
C ASP A 57 -0.14 14.08 -17.40
N PRO A 58 0.44 12.90 -17.09
CA PRO A 58 -0.07 11.63 -17.59
C PRO A 58 -1.43 11.24 -16.99
N GLN A 59 -1.82 11.83 -15.85
CA GLN A 59 -3.09 11.56 -15.18
C GLN A 59 -3.34 10.09 -14.86
N PHE A 60 -2.26 9.36 -14.52
CA PHE A 60 -2.41 8.03 -13.94
C PHE A 60 -3.26 8.13 -12.68
N GLU A 61 -4.22 7.23 -12.57
CA GLU A 61 -5.12 7.09 -11.43
C GLU A 61 -4.61 5.97 -10.51
N VAL A 62 -4.16 4.87 -11.09
CA VAL A 62 -3.56 3.74 -10.36
C VAL A 62 -2.27 3.33 -11.04
N TYR A 63 -1.24 3.10 -10.23
CA TYR A 63 0.04 2.56 -10.70
C TYR A 63 0.47 1.39 -9.81
N VAL A 64 0.81 0.27 -10.45
CA VAL A 64 1.16 -0.99 -9.78
C VAL A 64 2.49 -1.48 -10.32
N ILE A 65 3.42 -1.80 -9.42
CA ILE A 65 4.62 -2.58 -9.73
C ILE A 65 4.51 -3.90 -8.98
N TYR A 66 4.72 -5.00 -9.71
CA TYR A 66 4.72 -6.34 -9.16
C TYR A 66 6.02 -7.03 -9.53
N MET A 67 6.89 -7.27 -8.56
CA MET A 67 8.14 -8.00 -8.75
C MET A 67 7.87 -9.47 -8.47
N ILE A 68 7.62 -10.26 -9.52
CA ILE A 68 7.18 -11.67 -9.43
C ILE A 68 8.34 -12.59 -9.06
N THR A 69 9.52 -12.33 -9.64
CA THR A 69 10.77 -13.05 -9.39
C THR A 69 11.94 -12.08 -9.47
N ASP A 70 13.15 -12.53 -9.15
CA ASP A 70 14.40 -11.78 -9.34
C ASP A 70 14.64 -11.37 -10.80
N LYS A 71 13.97 -12.05 -11.73
CA LYS A 71 14.10 -11.86 -13.18
C LYS A 71 12.85 -11.34 -13.86
N LYS A 72 11.74 -11.18 -13.14
CA LYS A 72 10.45 -10.78 -13.73
C LYS A 72 9.75 -9.70 -12.92
N ILE A 73 9.52 -8.57 -13.57
CA ILE A 73 8.82 -7.42 -12.99
C ILE A 73 7.70 -7.01 -13.94
N ASP A 74 6.47 -6.89 -13.42
CA ASP A 74 5.33 -6.37 -14.14
C ASP A 74 5.03 -4.94 -13.68
N ALA A 75 4.78 -4.06 -14.63
CA ALA A 75 4.26 -2.72 -14.39
C ALA A 75 2.87 -2.59 -15.00
N ALA A 76 1.88 -2.18 -14.21
CA ALA A 76 0.53 -1.95 -14.68
C ALA A 76 0.04 -0.55 -14.27
N ALA A 77 -0.69 0.11 -15.15
CA ALA A 77 -1.24 1.42 -14.87
C ALA A 77 -2.66 1.58 -15.43
N ARG A 78 -3.43 2.45 -14.78
CA ARG A 78 -4.76 2.88 -15.22
C ARG A 78 -4.80 4.41 -15.20
N VAL A 79 -5.41 4.99 -16.23
CA VAL A 79 -5.56 6.44 -16.39
C VAL A 79 -6.97 6.86 -16.01
N THR A 80 -7.11 8.07 -15.47
CA THR A 80 -8.40 8.66 -15.08
C THR A 80 -9.42 8.57 -16.21
N GLY A 81 -10.64 8.10 -15.89
CA GLY A 81 -11.73 7.94 -16.86
C GLY A 81 -11.69 6.64 -17.67
N TYR A 82 -10.64 5.82 -17.52
CA TYR A 82 -10.54 4.51 -18.16
C TYR A 82 -10.70 3.39 -17.13
N LYS A 83 -11.45 2.34 -17.51
CA LYS A 83 -11.70 1.18 -16.64
C LYS A 83 -10.60 0.12 -16.71
N THR A 84 -9.85 0.06 -17.81
CA THR A 84 -8.88 -1.01 -18.07
C THR A 84 -7.47 -0.62 -17.65
N PHE A 85 -6.75 -1.59 -17.10
CA PHE A 85 -5.31 -1.49 -16.91
C PHE A 85 -4.59 -1.80 -18.23
N LYS A 86 -3.45 -1.16 -18.45
CA LYS A 86 -2.42 -1.67 -19.36
C LYS A 86 -1.24 -2.15 -18.54
N SER A 87 -0.76 -3.34 -18.84
CA SER A 87 0.41 -3.95 -18.21
C SER A 87 1.54 -4.18 -19.20
N ILE A 88 2.76 -4.14 -18.70
CA ILE A 88 3.98 -4.51 -19.41
C ILE A 88 4.78 -5.41 -18.47
N SER A 89 5.19 -6.58 -18.98
CA SER A 89 6.08 -7.49 -18.29
C SER A 89 7.51 -7.29 -18.76
N TYR A 90 8.42 -7.21 -17.82
CA TYR A 90 9.86 -7.14 -18.03
C TYR A 90 10.43 -8.46 -17.56
N GLU A 91 11.17 -9.13 -18.42
CA GLU A 91 11.83 -10.40 -18.13
C GLU A 91 13.31 -10.27 -18.47
N GLN A 92 14.17 -10.65 -17.53
CA GLN A 92 15.61 -10.66 -17.73
C GLN A 92 15.99 -11.92 -18.53
N ILE A 93 16.34 -11.72 -19.80
CA ILE A 93 16.71 -12.81 -20.71
C ILE A 93 18.19 -13.16 -20.58
N ASN A 94 19.04 -12.16 -20.27
CA ASN A 94 20.50 -12.29 -20.20
C ASN A 94 21.04 -11.63 -18.91
N ASP A 95 22.13 -12.16 -18.34
CA ASP A 95 22.74 -11.65 -17.11
C ASP A 95 23.35 -10.23 -17.25
N CYS A 96 23.50 -9.72 -18.48
CA CYS A 96 24.07 -8.40 -18.74
C CYS A 96 23.09 -7.22 -18.59
N GLU A 97 21.77 -7.45 -18.62
CA GLU A 97 20.78 -6.37 -18.52
C GLU A 97 20.21 -6.28 -17.11
N ASN A 98 20.45 -5.15 -16.44
CA ASN A 98 19.81 -4.87 -15.15
C ASN A 98 18.34 -4.48 -15.40
N ILE A 99 17.43 -5.43 -15.17
CA ILE A 99 15.98 -5.25 -15.29
C ILE A 99 15.45 -4.09 -14.43
N ILE A 100 16.00 -3.89 -13.23
CA ILE A 100 15.61 -2.81 -12.31
C ILE A 100 15.86 -1.46 -12.96
N THR A 101 17.02 -1.26 -13.59
CA THR A 101 17.35 0.00 -14.27
C THR A 101 16.34 0.32 -15.37
N THR A 102 15.95 -0.69 -16.15
CA THR A 102 14.93 -0.53 -17.20
C THR A 102 13.56 -0.15 -16.63
N VAL A 103 13.11 -0.86 -15.59
CA VAL A 103 11.82 -0.57 -14.95
C VAL A 103 11.81 0.82 -14.32
N LEU A 104 12.89 1.21 -13.63
CA LEU A 104 13.05 2.53 -13.03
C LEU A 104 13.01 3.64 -14.07
N ALA A 105 13.67 3.47 -15.22
CA ALA A 105 13.63 4.46 -16.30
C ALA A 105 12.21 4.68 -16.83
N VAL A 106 11.43 3.60 -16.95
CA VAL A 106 10.01 3.68 -17.36
C VAL A 106 9.16 4.33 -16.27
N LEU A 107 9.40 3.97 -15.00
CA LEU A 107 8.70 4.55 -13.85
C LEU A 107 8.96 6.05 -13.74
N GLU A 108 10.23 6.49 -13.89
CA GLU A 108 10.61 7.90 -13.93
C GLU A 108 9.94 8.61 -15.09
N MET A 109 9.95 8.02 -16.28
CA MET A 109 9.28 8.57 -17.45
C MET A 109 7.77 8.79 -17.22
N ASN A 110 7.11 7.85 -16.55
CA ASN A 110 5.67 7.86 -16.32
C ASN A 110 5.27 8.79 -15.17
N LEU A 111 6.11 8.89 -14.15
CA LEU A 111 5.76 9.67 -12.97
C LEU A 111 6.36 11.07 -13.01
N LYS A 112 7.49 11.36 -13.67
CA LYS A 112 8.21 12.66 -13.59
C LYS A 112 7.32 13.91 -13.66
N ASN A 113 6.28 13.88 -14.48
CA ASN A 113 5.36 15.00 -14.70
C ASN A 113 3.94 14.76 -14.16
N GLN A 114 3.71 13.66 -13.43
CA GLN A 114 2.45 13.36 -12.77
C GLN A 114 2.12 14.43 -11.74
N LYS A 115 1.10 15.25 -12.02
CA LYS A 115 0.60 16.31 -11.13
C LYS A 115 -0.72 15.92 -10.48
N ALA A 116 -1.58 15.21 -11.21
CA ALA A 116 -2.79 14.61 -10.68
C ALA A 116 -2.46 13.64 -9.53
N CYS A 117 -3.34 13.58 -8.55
CA CYS A 117 -3.21 12.64 -7.45
C CYS A 117 -3.47 11.22 -7.94
N LEU A 118 -2.55 10.30 -7.66
CA LEU A 118 -2.82 8.87 -7.78
C LEU A 118 -3.87 8.50 -6.72
N GLU A 119 -4.93 7.81 -7.13
CA GLU A 119 -5.85 7.16 -6.21
C GLU A 119 -5.13 6.01 -5.48
N GLU A 120 -4.26 5.28 -6.18
CA GLU A 120 -3.50 4.17 -5.60
C GLU A 120 -2.11 4.01 -6.23
N LEU A 121 -1.09 3.91 -5.36
CA LEU A 121 0.24 3.39 -5.70
C LEU A 121 0.43 2.06 -4.96
N ARG A 122 0.73 1.01 -5.70
CA ARG A 122 0.93 -0.34 -5.15
C ARG A 122 2.28 -0.89 -5.58
N LEU A 123 3.14 -1.19 -4.62
CA LEU A 123 4.42 -1.87 -4.85
C LEU A 123 4.35 -3.24 -4.18
N VAL A 124 4.43 -4.28 -4.98
CA VAL A 124 4.35 -5.67 -4.53
C VAL A 124 5.69 -6.34 -4.82
N CYS A 125 6.49 -6.55 -3.77
CA CYS A 125 7.83 -7.13 -3.85
C CYS A 125 7.79 -8.62 -3.47
N SER A 126 6.85 -9.34 -4.07
CA SER A 126 6.59 -10.73 -3.72
C SER A 126 7.22 -11.64 -4.77
N PHE A 127 8.28 -12.35 -4.40
CA PHE A 127 9.09 -13.18 -5.32
C PHE A 127 8.64 -14.64 -5.42
N TYR A 128 7.37 -14.92 -5.11
CA TYR A 128 6.84 -16.28 -5.01
C TYR A 128 5.95 -16.57 -6.20
N GLU A 129 6.42 -17.16 -7.30
CA GLU A 129 5.56 -17.40 -8.46
C GLU A 129 4.30 -18.23 -8.10
N TRP A 130 3.15 -17.57 -7.91
CA TRP A 130 1.87 -18.15 -7.43
C TRP A 130 1.26 -19.18 -8.39
N THR A 131 1.93 -19.51 -9.48
CA THR A 131 1.45 -20.53 -10.40
C THR A 131 1.45 -21.88 -9.69
N VAL A 132 0.36 -22.62 -9.86
CA VAL A 132 -0.12 -23.77 -9.05
C VAL A 132 0.78 -25.03 -9.13
N LYS A 133 2.07 -24.90 -9.43
CA LYS A 133 3.02 -26.02 -9.54
C LYS A 133 4.45 -25.67 -9.09
N SER A 134 4.67 -24.79 -8.11
CA SER A 134 6.00 -24.74 -7.48
C SER A 134 6.23 -26.03 -6.70
N LYS A 135 6.85 -27.03 -7.35
CA LYS A 135 7.34 -28.25 -6.70
C LYS A 135 8.55 -28.00 -5.80
N GLU A 136 9.09 -26.78 -5.82
CA GLU A 136 10.19 -26.40 -4.94
C GLU A 136 9.66 -26.14 -3.52
N PRO A 137 10.27 -26.75 -2.50
CA PRO A 137 9.90 -26.51 -1.12
C PRO A 137 10.13 -25.03 -0.76
N LEU A 138 9.16 -24.44 -0.07
CA LEU A 138 9.18 -23.05 0.43
C LEU A 138 10.49 -22.64 1.12
N GLU A 139 11.22 -23.62 1.67
CA GLU A 139 12.50 -23.46 2.36
C GLU A 139 13.67 -23.07 1.44
N THR A 140 13.57 -23.25 0.12
CA THR A 140 14.63 -22.85 -0.84
C THR A 140 14.51 -21.41 -1.35
N LEU A 141 13.39 -20.71 -1.07
CA LEU A 141 13.20 -19.28 -1.33
C LEU A 141 13.87 -18.48 -0.21
N ILE A 142 15.20 -18.41 -0.24
CA ILE A 142 15.99 -17.71 0.79
C ILE A 142 15.65 -16.22 0.74
N PRO A 143 15.08 -15.62 1.80
CA PRO A 143 14.79 -14.19 1.87
C PRO A 143 16.01 -13.31 1.55
N GLU A 144 17.21 -13.78 1.90
CA GLU A 144 18.50 -13.10 1.73
C GLU A 144 18.87 -12.79 0.26
N LYS A 145 18.42 -13.60 -0.72
CA LYS A 145 18.70 -13.32 -2.15
C LYS A 145 17.75 -12.31 -2.78
N LEU A 146 16.57 -12.09 -2.19
CA LEU A 146 15.47 -11.33 -2.77
C LEU A 146 15.35 -9.92 -2.16
N VAL A 147 15.85 -9.78 -0.93
CA VAL A 147 16.05 -8.49 -0.24
C VAL A 147 16.88 -7.50 -1.09
N PRO A 148 18.01 -7.88 -1.72
CA PRO A 148 18.83 -6.93 -2.46
C PRO A 148 18.12 -6.27 -3.64
N ILE A 149 17.34 -7.03 -4.42
CA ILE A 149 16.63 -6.52 -5.60
C ILE A 149 15.50 -5.56 -5.19
N THR A 150 14.76 -5.92 -4.14
CA THR A 150 13.72 -5.05 -3.57
C THR A 150 14.31 -3.72 -3.10
N SER A 151 15.37 -3.79 -2.30
CA SER A 151 16.02 -2.61 -1.76
C SER A 151 16.71 -1.77 -2.85
N GLU A 152 17.29 -2.39 -3.89
CA GLU A 152 17.85 -1.68 -5.07
C GLU A 152 16.75 -0.93 -5.83
N PHE A 153 15.63 -1.60 -6.13
CA PHE A 153 14.50 -0.97 -6.81
C PHE A 153 13.95 0.20 -6.00
N LEU A 154 13.72 0.01 -4.69
CA LEU A 154 13.15 1.05 -3.84
C LEU A 154 14.12 2.22 -3.60
N ALA A 155 15.43 1.95 -3.55
CA ALA A 155 16.46 3.00 -3.53
C ALA A 155 16.46 3.80 -4.83
N GLY A 156 16.39 3.13 -5.98
CA GLY A 156 16.23 3.82 -7.26
C GLY A 156 14.95 4.64 -7.34
N PHE A 157 13.83 4.10 -6.83
CA PHE A 157 12.55 4.79 -6.83
C PHE A 157 12.55 6.01 -5.90
N LYS A 158 13.18 5.90 -4.73
CA LYS A 158 13.44 7.03 -3.82
C LYS A 158 14.16 8.18 -4.54
N GLU A 159 15.20 7.87 -5.32
CA GLU A 159 15.94 8.89 -6.06
C GLU A 159 15.08 9.52 -7.16
N ILE A 160 14.20 8.75 -7.82
CA ILE A 160 13.19 9.30 -8.73
C ILE A 160 12.27 10.29 -7.99
N LEU A 161 11.75 9.91 -6.82
CA LEU A 161 10.85 10.75 -6.04
C LEU A 161 11.52 12.08 -5.63
N LYS A 162 12.79 12.03 -5.22
CA LYS A 162 13.58 13.23 -4.87
C LYS A 162 13.87 14.16 -6.05
N ARG A 163 14.10 13.60 -7.25
CA ARG A 163 14.41 14.40 -8.47
C ARG A 163 13.20 15.17 -9.01
N ARG A 164 11.98 14.83 -8.58
CA ARG A 164 10.76 15.51 -9.02
C ARG A 164 10.78 16.98 -8.57
N SER A 165 10.18 17.85 -9.38
CA SER A 165 9.96 19.25 -9.01
C SER A 165 8.90 19.45 -7.91
N GLY A 166 8.18 18.39 -7.52
CA GLY A 166 7.22 18.40 -6.43
C GLY A 166 6.90 16.99 -5.94
N LEU A 167 6.39 16.90 -4.72
CA LEU A 167 6.02 15.62 -4.10
C LEU A 167 4.97 14.88 -4.93
N LEU A 168 5.13 13.57 -5.03
CA LEU A 168 4.14 12.72 -5.69
C LEU A 168 2.88 12.63 -4.79
N LYS A 169 1.74 13.03 -5.34
CA LYS A 169 0.45 12.95 -4.64
C LYS A 169 -0.13 11.56 -4.81
N VAL A 170 -0.40 10.90 -3.69
CA VAL A 170 -0.93 9.52 -3.62
C VAL A 170 -1.97 9.48 -2.50
N LYS A 171 -3.18 8.98 -2.77
CA LYS A 171 -4.22 8.80 -1.74
C LYS A 171 -4.07 7.50 -0.97
N LYS A 172 -3.82 6.39 -1.67
CA LYS A 172 -3.60 5.06 -1.09
C LYS A 172 -2.22 4.53 -1.47
N LEU A 173 -1.37 4.30 -0.48
CA LEU A 173 -0.10 3.60 -0.64
C LEU A 173 -0.25 2.16 -0.13
N ASN A 174 0.11 1.18 -0.97
CA ASN A 174 0.25 -0.20 -0.53
C ASN A 174 1.67 -0.68 -0.82
N LEU A 175 2.29 -1.27 0.20
CA LEU A 175 3.61 -1.86 0.13
C LEU A 175 3.51 -3.28 0.66
N TYR A 176 3.87 -4.26 -0.18
CA TYR A 176 3.80 -5.67 0.19
C TYR A 176 5.14 -6.36 0.06
N SER A 177 5.47 -7.23 1.03
CA SER A 177 6.73 -7.97 1.11
C SER A 177 7.96 -7.07 1.08
N VAL A 178 7.91 -5.96 1.82
CA VAL A 178 9.04 -5.05 2.03
C VAL A 178 9.50 -5.13 3.48
N ARG A 179 10.64 -4.50 3.82
CA ARG A 179 11.10 -4.32 5.21
C ARG A 179 10.83 -2.89 5.70
N GLU A 180 11.08 -2.61 6.97
CA GLU A 180 10.91 -1.27 7.54
C GLU A 180 11.72 -0.21 6.77
N GLU A 181 13.02 -0.49 6.52
CA GLU A 181 13.90 0.44 5.82
C GLU A 181 13.41 0.73 4.40
N ASP A 182 12.78 -0.26 3.77
CA ASP A 182 12.22 -0.21 2.43
C ASP A 182 10.98 0.70 2.37
N VAL A 183 10.10 0.62 3.39
CA VAL A 183 8.97 1.55 3.54
C VAL A 183 9.47 2.99 3.64
N MET A 184 10.54 3.20 4.41
CA MET A 184 11.17 4.52 4.60
C MET A 184 11.89 5.04 3.35
N GLN A 185 12.06 4.22 2.31
CA GLN A 185 12.53 4.69 1.00
C GLN A 185 11.42 5.36 0.18
N VAL A 186 10.15 5.12 0.52
CA VAL A 186 9.00 5.64 -0.24
C VAL A 186 8.19 6.63 0.58
N LEU A 187 7.72 6.23 1.77
CA LEU A 187 6.73 6.97 2.56
C LEU A 187 7.12 8.44 2.80
N PRO A 188 8.35 8.79 3.25
CA PRO A 188 8.71 10.18 3.55
C PRO A 188 8.78 11.10 2.32
N TYR A 189 8.80 10.54 1.11
CA TYR A 189 8.97 11.29 -0.15
C TYR A 189 7.64 11.52 -0.90
N LEU A 190 6.51 11.10 -0.32
CA LEU A 190 5.17 11.37 -0.85
C LEU A 190 4.58 12.65 -0.26
N ASP A 191 3.58 13.23 -0.93
CA ASP A 191 2.86 14.40 -0.40
C ASP A 191 2.03 14.01 0.84
N PRO A 192 2.35 14.55 2.03
CA PRO A 192 1.69 14.16 3.28
C PRO A 192 0.25 14.63 3.38
N LYS A 193 -0.18 15.60 2.55
CA LYS A 193 -1.54 16.12 2.55
C LYS A 193 -2.49 15.27 1.71
N SER A 194 -1.98 14.60 0.68
CA SER A 194 -2.79 13.72 -0.16
C SER A 194 -2.95 12.31 0.40
N LEU A 195 -2.00 11.82 1.23
CA LEU A 195 -1.98 10.44 1.69
C LEU A 195 -3.03 10.19 2.76
N GLU A 196 -4.08 9.45 2.40
CA GLU A 196 -5.18 9.11 3.30
C GLU A 196 -5.08 7.70 3.86
N LYS A 197 -4.47 6.77 3.10
CA LYS A 197 -4.44 5.35 3.43
C LYS A 197 -3.05 4.75 3.24
N LEU A 198 -2.58 4.03 4.25
CA LEU A 198 -1.36 3.23 4.19
C LEU A 198 -1.67 1.76 4.49
N GLN A 199 -1.24 0.88 3.61
CA GLN A 199 -1.28 -0.55 3.81
C GLN A 199 0.12 -1.14 3.68
N ILE A 200 0.59 -1.77 4.74
CA ILE A 200 1.84 -2.53 4.78
C ILE A 200 1.45 -3.98 5.04
N GLY A 201 2.04 -4.94 4.33
CA GLY A 201 1.82 -6.34 4.70
C GLY A 201 2.69 -7.34 3.98
N ASP A 202 2.66 -8.57 4.46
CA ASP A 202 3.35 -9.68 3.81
C ASP A 202 2.54 -10.24 2.63
N SER A 203 3.20 -10.98 1.74
CA SER A 203 2.54 -11.59 0.56
C SER A 203 1.47 -12.62 0.92
N HIS A 204 1.48 -13.14 2.15
CA HIS A 204 0.38 -13.94 2.73
C HIS A 204 -0.99 -13.26 2.57
N TRP A 205 -1.06 -11.94 2.81
CA TRP A 205 -2.33 -11.25 2.79
C TRP A 205 -2.87 -11.07 1.37
N LEU A 206 -1.99 -10.74 0.41
CA LEU A 206 -2.33 -10.78 -1.01
C LEU A 206 -2.82 -12.17 -1.42
N HIS A 207 -2.24 -13.24 -0.85
CA HIS A 207 -2.66 -14.61 -1.10
C HIS A 207 -4.08 -14.90 -0.56
N GLY A 208 -4.40 -14.45 0.66
CA GLY A 208 -5.74 -14.56 1.23
C GLY A 208 -6.80 -13.79 0.43
N GLU A 209 -6.45 -12.59 -0.05
CA GLU A 209 -7.32 -11.74 -0.87
C GLU A 209 -7.53 -12.30 -2.30
N LEU A 210 -6.48 -12.82 -2.94
CA LEU A 210 -6.51 -13.22 -4.35
C LEU A 210 -6.82 -14.72 -4.57
N TYR A 211 -6.42 -15.59 -3.64
CA TYR A 211 -6.35 -17.05 -3.87
C TYR A 211 -6.96 -17.91 -2.75
N HIS A 212 -7.49 -17.33 -1.67
CA HIS A 212 -8.17 -18.05 -0.58
C HIS A 212 -7.42 -19.27 0.01
N LYS A 213 -6.08 -19.26 0.08
CA LYS A 213 -5.32 -20.25 0.89
C LYS A 213 -4.57 -19.59 2.04
N THR A 214 -4.35 -20.38 3.09
CA THR A 214 -3.87 -19.96 4.42
C THR A 214 -2.45 -20.42 4.74
N ASP A 215 -1.81 -21.19 3.85
CA ASP A 215 -0.51 -21.80 4.14
C ASP A 215 0.63 -20.86 3.71
N TYR A 216 0.81 -19.77 4.44
CA TYR A 216 2.03 -18.97 4.35
C TYR A 216 2.95 -19.32 5.51
N PRO A 217 4.22 -19.62 5.25
CA PRO A 217 5.14 -20.10 6.27
C PRO A 217 5.45 -18.97 7.25
N GLU A 218 5.42 -19.30 8.55
CA GLU A 218 5.73 -18.36 9.62
C GLU A 218 7.12 -17.73 9.47
N SER A 219 8.09 -18.48 8.91
CA SER A 219 9.46 -18.03 8.66
C SER A 219 9.60 -16.90 7.64
N LEU A 220 8.56 -16.64 6.83
CA LEU A 220 8.53 -15.52 5.88
C LEU A 220 7.81 -14.29 6.42
N LYS A 221 7.19 -14.35 7.61
CA LYS A 221 6.60 -13.17 8.23
C LYS A 221 7.69 -12.23 8.70
N ILE A 222 7.57 -10.96 8.32
CA ILE A 222 8.56 -9.94 8.66
C ILE A 222 8.08 -9.25 9.94
N SER A 223 8.92 -9.26 10.99
CA SER A 223 8.67 -8.44 12.17
C SER A 223 9.01 -6.99 11.86
N TYR A 224 8.24 -6.05 12.39
CA TYR A 224 8.35 -4.63 12.06
C TYR A 224 8.50 -3.79 13.32
N ASP A 225 9.43 -2.83 13.26
CA ASP A 225 9.33 -1.61 14.05
C ASP A 225 8.75 -0.52 13.14
N ILE A 226 7.78 0.22 13.64
CA ILE A 226 7.15 1.34 12.95
C ILE A 226 7.43 2.67 13.65
N GLU A 227 8.25 2.69 14.71
CA GLU A 227 8.52 3.90 15.50
C GLU A 227 9.10 5.04 14.64
N GLU A 228 9.95 4.75 13.66
CA GLU A 228 10.45 5.78 12.73
C GLU A 228 9.37 6.25 11.73
N MET A 229 8.49 5.34 11.30
CA MET A 229 7.39 5.69 10.41
C MET A 229 6.41 6.64 11.08
N THR A 230 6.13 6.43 12.37
CA THR A 230 5.13 7.20 13.14
C THR A 230 5.54 8.66 13.36
N LYS A 231 6.84 8.96 13.19
CA LYS A 231 7.41 10.30 13.26
C LYS A 231 7.21 11.11 11.98
N THR A 232 6.91 10.47 10.85
CA THR A 232 6.73 11.14 9.55
C THR A 232 5.42 11.95 9.50
N GLU A 233 5.41 13.02 8.71
CA GLU A 233 4.18 13.81 8.48
C GLU A 233 3.13 13.02 7.70
N GLN A 234 3.57 12.09 6.85
CA GLN A 234 2.70 11.20 6.08
C GLN A 234 1.90 10.28 7.00
N TRP A 235 2.56 9.67 8.00
CA TRP A 235 1.89 8.82 8.98
C TRP A 235 0.88 9.59 9.83
N LYS A 236 1.29 10.77 10.34
CA LYS A 236 0.44 11.62 11.19
C LYS A 236 -0.87 12.04 10.53
N ASN A 237 -0.90 12.15 9.21
CA ASN A 237 -2.08 12.58 8.45
C ASN A 237 -2.98 11.42 7.96
N LEU A 238 -2.60 10.17 8.23
CA LEU A 238 -3.38 9.02 7.78
C LEU A 238 -4.79 9.02 8.37
N ARG A 239 -5.74 8.62 7.53
CA ARG A 239 -7.12 8.29 7.94
C ARG A 239 -7.27 6.79 8.15
N GLN A 240 -6.53 5.98 7.40
CA GLN A 240 -6.63 4.52 7.49
C GLN A 240 -5.23 3.93 7.47
N VAL A 241 -4.96 3.03 8.42
CA VAL A 241 -3.71 2.28 8.49
C VAL A 241 -4.01 0.80 8.67
N THR A 242 -3.37 -0.02 7.85
CA THR A 242 -3.42 -1.48 7.90
C THR A 242 -1.99 -2.00 7.93
N VAL A 243 -1.60 -2.69 9.00
CA VAL A 243 -0.28 -3.32 9.13
C VAL A 243 -0.46 -4.83 9.30
N ASN A 244 -0.23 -5.55 8.20
CA ASN A 244 -0.46 -6.97 8.06
C ASN A 244 0.85 -7.75 7.96
N THR A 245 1.68 -7.64 8.98
CA THR A 245 3.03 -8.18 9.03
C THR A 245 3.13 -9.27 10.11
N GLY A 246 4.35 -9.72 10.41
CA GLY A 246 4.65 -10.40 11.67
C GLY A 246 4.47 -9.49 12.90
N ILE A 247 5.05 -9.89 14.02
CA ILE A 247 4.91 -9.20 15.30
C ILE A 247 5.48 -7.77 15.20
N LEU A 248 4.68 -6.78 15.63
CA LEU A 248 5.18 -5.42 15.83
C LEU A 248 5.87 -5.27 17.18
N SER A 249 7.07 -4.70 17.17
CA SER A 249 7.82 -4.36 18.39
C SER A 249 7.45 -2.99 18.98
N THR A 250 6.89 -2.10 18.17
CA THR A 250 6.56 -0.73 18.60
C THR A 250 5.45 -0.75 19.66
N PRO A 251 5.63 -0.09 20.82
CA PRO A 251 4.56 0.07 21.82
C PRO A 251 3.35 0.83 21.25
N ILE A 252 2.14 0.43 21.64
CA ILE A 252 0.88 1.00 21.12
C ILE A 252 0.83 2.54 21.30
N GLN A 253 1.28 3.04 22.45
CA GLN A 253 1.31 4.48 22.74
C GLN A 253 2.21 5.26 21.77
N LYS A 254 3.24 4.62 21.21
CA LYS A 254 4.16 5.23 20.24
C LYS A 254 3.69 5.13 18.78
N MET A 255 2.62 4.38 18.51
CA MET A 255 2.11 4.19 17.15
C MET A 255 1.37 5.41 16.58
N ASN A 256 1.04 6.40 17.42
CA ASN A 256 0.42 7.67 17.00
C ASN A 256 -0.80 7.49 16.08
N LEU A 257 -1.80 6.73 16.54
CA LEU A 257 -2.95 6.28 15.75
C LEU A 257 -4.19 7.20 15.88
N THR A 258 -4.09 8.29 16.63
CA THR A 258 -5.23 9.14 17.03
C THR A 258 -5.94 9.82 15.85
N ASN A 259 -5.23 10.03 14.75
CA ASN A 259 -5.80 10.61 13.53
C ASN A 259 -6.50 9.59 12.62
N CYS A 260 -6.39 8.29 12.89
CA CYS A 260 -6.98 7.27 12.05
C CYS A 260 -8.46 7.03 12.39
N SER A 261 -9.31 6.93 11.37
CA SER A 261 -10.69 6.44 11.48
C SER A 261 -10.78 4.92 11.37
N LYS A 262 -9.82 4.28 10.67
CA LYS A 262 -9.74 2.81 10.55
C LYS A 262 -8.33 2.34 10.85
N ILE A 263 -8.21 1.42 11.79
CA ILE A 263 -6.92 0.85 12.22
C ILE A 263 -7.05 -0.66 12.19
N TYR A 264 -6.10 -1.33 11.55
CA TYR A 264 -5.96 -2.77 11.62
C TYR A 264 -4.50 -3.15 11.78
N ILE A 265 -4.18 -3.92 12.82
CA ILE A 265 -2.84 -4.42 13.13
C ILE A 265 -2.92 -5.93 13.39
N THR A 266 -2.18 -6.72 12.60
CA THR A 266 -2.25 -8.19 12.62
C THR A 266 -1.66 -8.83 13.88
N SER A 267 -0.61 -8.28 14.46
CA SER A 267 -0.05 -8.81 15.72
C SER A 267 0.87 -7.80 16.40
N VAL A 268 0.69 -7.66 17.71
CA VAL A 268 1.69 -7.11 18.64
C VAL A 268 2.06 -8.20 19.64
N ALA A 269 3.28 -8.17 20.16
CA ALA A 269 3.73 -9.20 21.11
C ALA A 269 2.84 -9.23 22.36
N ARG A 270 2.54 -8.03 22.89
CA ARG A 270 1.78 -7.86 24.12
C ARG A 270 0.93 -6.61 24.12
N ILE A 271 -0.21 -6.72 24.80
CA ILE A 271 -1.04 -5.59 25.22
C ILE A 271 -1.18 -5.65 26.74
N THR A 272 -1.07 -4.50 27.38
CA THR A 272 -1.28 -4.29 28.82
C THR A 272 -2.64 -3.64 29.08
N SER A 273 -3.06 -3.60 30.34
CA SER A 273 -4.27 -2.85 30.71
C SER A 273 -4.13 -1.34 30.43
N ASP A 274 -2.92 -0.78 30.61
CA ASP A 274 -2.61 0.61 30.29
C ASP A 274 -2.75 0.91 28.80
N ASP A 275 -2.39 -0.03 27.91
CA ASP A 275 -2.60 0.11 26.47
C ASP A 275 -4.10 0.22 26.13
N VAL A 276 -4.94 -0.60 26.77
CA VAL A 276 -6.39 -0.61 26.57
C VAL A 276 -6.99 0.71 27.06
N VAL A 277 -6.58 1.20 28.23
CA VAL A 277 -6.98 2.50 28.78
C VAL A 277 -6.56 3.62 27.84
N TYR A 278 -5.30 3.64 27.41
CA TYR A 278 -4.77 4.63 26.47
C TYR A 278 -5.57 4.68 25.17
N LEU A 279 -5.86 3.52 24.57
CA LEU A 279 -6.63 3.44 23.33
C LEU A 279 -8.07 3.94 23.51
N LYS A 280 -8.73 3.59 24.62
CA LYS A 280 -10.05 4.14 24.95
C LYS A 280 -9.98 5.67 25.02
N GLU A 281 -9.07 6.23 25.82
CA GLU A 281 -9.01 7.68 26.04
C GLU A 281 -8.69 8.47 24.77
N ASN A 282 -7.85 7.91 23.89
CA ASN A 282 -7.37 8.61 22.70
C ASN A 282 -8.19 8.31 21.43
N LEU A 283 -8.94 7.21 21.39
CA LEU A 283 -9.74 6.81 20.23
C LEU A 283 -11.26 6.88 20.46
N LEU A 284 -11.75 7.17 21.67
CA LEU A 284 -13.17 7.43 21.96
C LEU A 284 -13.62 8.76 21.33
N THR A 285 -13.77 8.75 20.01
CA THR A 285 -14.13 9.92 19.20
C THR A 285 -15.15 9.51 18.13
N PRO A 286 -16.02 10.42 17.69
CA PRO A 286 -16.96 10.13 16.60
C PRO A 286 -16.28 9.88 15.24
N LYS A 287 -14.99 10.20 15.13
CA LYS A 287 -14.17 9.99 13.93
C LYS A 287 -13.77 8.51 13.78
N LEU A 288 -13.63 7.77 14.87
CA LEU A 288 -13.25 6.36 14.83
C LEU A 288 -14.42 5.53 14.28
N GLN A 289 -14.13 4.73 13.25
CA GLN A 289 -15.07 3.77 12.69
C GLN A 289 -14.77 2.37 13.20
N SER A 290 -13.49 1.96 13.14
CA SER A 290 -13.05 0.68 13.69
C SER A 290 -11.56 0.70 14.03
N CYS A 291 -11.20 0.03 15.12
CA CYS A 291 -9.84 -0.32 15.48
C CYS A 291 -9.79 -1.80 15.81
N THR A 292 -8.85 -2.54 15.21
CA THR A 292 -8.58 -3.93 15.58
C THR A 292 -7.08 -4.11 15.73
N ILE A 293 -6.67 -4.55 16.92
CA ILE A 293 -5.29 -4.91 17.23
C ILE A 293 -5.29 -6.33 17.78
N CYS A 294 -4.70 -7.24 17.03
CA CYS A 294 -4.46 -8.61 17.49
C CYS A 294 -3.16 -8.67 18.30
N PHE A 295 -3.08 -9.60 19.26
CA PHE A 295 -1.93 -9.73 20.14
C PHE A 295 -1.70 -11.17 20.58
N GLU A 296 -0.47 -11.52 20.96
CA GLU A 296 -0.14 -12.86 21.45
C GLU A 296 -0.42 -12.99 22.96
N GLU A 297 0.03 -12.00 23.74
CA GLU A 297 -0.10 -11.96 25.19
C GLU A 297 -0.94 -10.75 25.64
N PHE A 298 -1.86 -10.97 26.59
CA PHE A 298 -2.51 -9.88 27.33
C PHE A 298 -2.02 -9.92 28.78
N VAL A 299 -1.38 -8.83 29.22
CA VAL A 299 -0.89 -8.65 30.57
C VAL A 299 -1.91 -7.83 31.35
N GLU A 300 -2.69 -8.52 32.17
CA GLU A 300 -3.77 -7.91 32.93
C GLU A 300 -3.27 -7.24 34.20
N ASP A 301 -3.68 -5.99 34.40
CA ASP A 301 -3.57 -5.28 35.67
C ASP A 301 -4.95 -5.33 36.36
N PRO A 302 -5.03 -5.70 37.65
CA PRO A 302 -6.27 -5.66 38.43
C PRO A 302 -7.03 -4.34 38.33
N GLN A 303 -6.33 -3.22 38.12
CA GLN A 303 -6.93 -1.88 38.01
C GLN A 303 -7.77 -1.70 36.75
N LEU A 304 -7.67 -2.55 35.73
CA LEU A 304 -8.49 -2.41 34.51
C LEU A 304 -9.99 -2.36 34.85
N THR A 305 -10.43 -3.20 35.79
CA THR A 305 -11.82 -3.24 36.26
C THR A 305 -12.19 -1.99 37.05
N GLU A 306 -11.24 -1.35 37.72
CA GLU A 306 -11.44 -0.06 38.39
C GLU A 306 -11.64 1.06 37.37
N PHE A 307 -10.89 1.07 36.26
CA PHE A 307 -10.99 2.09 35.22
C PHE A 307 -12.18 1.92 34.28
N PHE A 308 -12.57 0.68 33.96
CA PHE A 308 -13.59 0.39 32.95
C PHE A 308 -14.92 -0.06 33.57
N GLY A 309 -14.92 -0.41 34.86
CA GLY A 309 -16.04 -1.10 35.50
C GLY A 309 -16.11 -2.58 35.12
N GLN A 310 -17.13 -3.26 35.64
CA GLN A 310 -17.35 -4.68 35.37
C GLN A 310 -17.68 -4.90 33.89
N PRO A 311 -16.93 -5.77 33.18
CA PRO A 311 -17.27 -6.12 31.80
C PRO A 311 -18.56 -6.93 31.73
N ARG A 312 -19.23 -6.85 30.57
CA ARG A 312 -20.20 -7.86 30.19
C ARG A 312 -19.45 -9.10 29.71
N TYR A 313 -19.58 -10.19 30.46
CA TYR A 313 -19.05 -11.49 30.06
C TYR A 313 -20.01 -12.15 29.07
N ILE A 314 -19.46 -12.66 27.96
CA ILE A 314 -20.19 -13.54 27.04
C ILE A 314 -19.50 -14.90 27.07
N GLU A 315 -20.11 -15.88 27.72
CA GLU A 315 -19.66 -17.27 27.65
C GLU A 315 -19.78 -17.75 26.20
N ARG A 316 -18.65 -18.12 25.58
CA ARG A 316 -18.68 -18.90 24.33
C ARG A 316 -18.93 -20.36 24.68
N ALA A 317 -20.01 -20.93 24.14
CA ALA A 317 -20.42 -22.32 24.32
C ALA A 317 -19.48 -23.39 23.69
N VAL A 318 -18.18 -23.11 23.51
CA VAL A 318 -17.24 -24.08 22.93
C VAL A 318 -16.09 -24.34 23.89
N VAL A 319 -16.10 -25.57 24.41
CA VAL A 319 -15.49 -26.09 25.65
C VAL A 319 -13.94 -26.20 25.63
N VAL A 320 -13.20 -25.55 24.71
CA VAL A 320 -11.76 -25.83 24.56
C VAL A 320 -10.83 -24.63 24.77
N PHE A 321 -11.33 -23.38 24.79
CA PHE A 321 -10.48 -22.22 25.06
C PHE A 321 -11.16 -21.21 25.99
N LYS A 322 -10.93 -21.36 27.30
CA LYS A 322 -11.33 -20.39 28.33
C LYS A 322 -10.52 -19.10 28.19
N ARG A 323 -10.98 -18.17 27.36
CA ARG A 323 -10.81 -16.74 27.64
C ARG A 323 -12.20 -16.15 27.65
N ASP A 324 -12.56 -15.54 28.77
CA ASP A 324 -13.85 -14.89 28.89
C ASP A 324 -13.81 -13.62 28.04
N ARG A 325 -14.60 -13.61 26.97
CA ARG A 325 -14.76 -12.43 26.12
C ARG A 325 -15.34 -11.31 26.99
N ARG A 326 -14.63 -10.18 27.05
CA ARG A 326 -15.02 -9.02 27.86
C ARG A 326 -15.44 -7.88 26.96
N ILE A 327 -16.63 -7.35 27.23
CA ILE A 327 -17.19 -6.25 26.44
C ILE A 327 -17.56 -5.09 27.36
N TRP A 328 -17.15 -3.90 26.97
CA TRP A 328 -17.56 -2.64 27.59
C TRP A 328 -18.19 -1.71 26.55
N TYR A 329 -19.11 -0.86 27.01
CA TYR A 329 -19.76 0.15 26.18
C TYR A 329 -19.55 1.52 26.80
N PHE A 330 -19.06 2.47 25.99
CA PHE A 330 -18.83 3.84 26.43
C PHE A 330 -19.56 4.83 25.53
N PRO A 331 -20.24 5.85 26.07
CA PRO A 331 -20.86 6.88 25.24
C PRO A 331 -19.80 7.69 24.51
N ILE A 332 -20.00 7.92 23.21
CA ILE A 332 -19.07 8.71 22.41
C ILE A 332 -19.35 10.20 22.64
N PRO A 333 -18.36 10.99 23.12
CA PRO A 333 -18.55 12.42 23.35
C PRO A 333 -18.99 13.14 22.06
N GLY A 334 -20.08 13.90 22.15
CA GLY A 334 -20.61 14.69 21.04
C GLY A 334 -21.36 13.90 19.96
N ALA A 335 -21.57 12.59 20.14
CA ALA A 335 -22.43 11.78 19.28
C ALA A 335 -23.71 11.39 20.03
N ASN A 336 -24.87 11.88 19.55
CA ASN A 336 -26.15 11.62 20.19
C ASN A 336 -26.53 10.13 20.07
N GLY A 337 -26.37 9.37 21.16
CA GLY A 337 -26.79 7.97 21.24
C GLY A 337 -25.80 6.95 20.66
N SER A 338 -24.67 7.37 20.11
CA SER A 338 -23.64 6.41 19.66
C SER A 338 -22.78 5.95 20.83
N MET A 339 -22.54 4.64 20.90
CA MET A 339 -21.68 4.02 21.90
C MET A 339 -20.46 3.43 21.20
N MET A 340 -19.31 3.42 21.88
CA MET A 340 -18.15 2.65 21.47
C MET A 340 -18.13 1.33 22.23
N GLU A 341 -18.17 0.23 21.49
CA GLU A 341 -17.93 -1.11 22.02
C GLU A 341 -16.41 -1.35 22.10
N ILE A 342 -15.93 -1.79 23.26
CA ILE A 342 -14.58 -2.32 23.43
C ILE A 342 -14.72 -3.80 23.71
N ASP A 343 -14.28 -4.64 22.76
CA ASP A 343 -14.32 -6.10 22.83
C ASP A 343 -12.89 -6.64 22.97
N LEU A 344 -12.61 -7.26 24.12
CA LEU A 344 -11.33 -7.85 24.45
C LEU A 344 -11.49 -9.38 24.56
N ASP A 345 -10.88 -10.08 23.59
CA ASP A 345 -10.80 -11.55 23.52
C ASP A 345 -9.38 -11.97 23.08
N ARG A 346 -9.25 -12.60 21.89
CA ARG A 346 -7.96 -12.88 21.23
C ARG A 346 -7.41 -11.68 20.46
N LYS A 347 -8.18 -10.61 20.42
CA LYS A 347 -7.89 -9.33 19.79
C LYS A 347 -8.61 -8.25 20.59
N LEU A 348 -8.13 -7.03 20.45
CA LEU A 348 -8.78 -5.83 20.96
C LEU A 348 -9.50 -5.15 19.81
N CYS A 349 -10.82 -5.03 19.91
CA CYS A 349 -11.67 -4.35 18.93
C CYS A 349 -12.34 -3.14 19.57
N LEU A 350 -12.26 -1.98 18.91
CA LEU A 350 -13.03 -0.79 19.23
C LEU A 350 -13.89 -0.42 18.03
N GLU A 351 -15.21 -0.40 18.19
CA GLU A 351 -16.15 -0.12 17.09
C GLU A 351 -17.27 0.80 17.58
N ASN A 352 -17.75 1.67 16.69
CA ASN A 352 -18.93 2.49 16.94
C ASN A 352 -20.20 1.65 16.68
N VAL A 353 -21.09 1.61 17.67
CA VAL A 353 -22.36 0.88 17.61
C VAL A 353 -23.54 1.82 17.92
N ASP A 354 -24.61 1.69 17.15
CA ASP A 354 -25.85 2.42 17.40
C ASP A 354 -26.55 1.87 18.66
N SER A 355 -27.02 2.75 19.55
CA SER A 355 -27.69 2.38 20.81
C SER A 355 -28.92 1.48 20.65
N PHE A 356 -29.54 1.44 19.47
CA PHE A 356 -30.82 0.76 19.22
C PHE A 356 -30.76 -0.78 19.21
N LYS A 357 -29.59 -1.40 19.47
CA LYS A 357 -29.47 -2.86 19.54
C LYS A 357 -29.56 -3.46 20.94
N TYR A 358 -29.70 -2.66 21.99
CA TYR A 358 -29.52 -3.11 23.37
C TYR A 358 -30.48 -2.47 24.39
N GLU A 359 -31.78 -2.53 24.11
CA GLU A 359 -32.81 -2.59 25.18
C GLU A 359 -33.16 -4.04 25.50
#